data_AF-A0A3S5BY04-F1
#
_entry.id   AF-A0A3S5BY04-F1
#
_cell.length_a   1.000
_cell.length_b   1.000
_cell.length_c   1.000
_cell.angle_alpha   90.00
_cell.angle_beta   90.00
_cell.angle_gamma   90.00
#
_symmetry.space_group_name_H-M   'P 1'
#
loop_
_entity.id
_entity.type
_entity.pdbx_description
1 polymer ?
#
loop_
_entity_poly.entity_id
_entity_poly.type
_entity_poly.pdbx_seq_one_letter_code
_entity_poly.pdbx_strand_id
1 'polypeptide(L)'
;MLPCVYFVRLYLSAAEFPDNRGLLVQAGAGKACLLLAFDSNTQKGQCAAAQTLARLAISMDPRVAFPGQRSLETVRPILQLLAAECTGLQNFEALLALTNLASLDNTHRYLRFLLLLFVFGTISI
;
A
#
# COMPACT_ATOMS: atom_id res chain seq x y z
N MET A 1 -11.50 14.78 -12.76
CA MET A 1 -10.22 14.81 -12.00
C MET A 1 -10.42 15.09 -10.51
N LEU A 2 -11.18 16.12 -10.10
CA LEU A 2 -11.53 16.39 -8.69
C LEU A 2 -12.19 15.25 -7.87
N PRO A 3 -13.13 14.43 -8.40
CA PRO A 3 -13.77 13.40 -7.58
C PRO A 3 -12.79 12.31 -7.12
N CYS A 4 -11.82 11.93 -7.94
CA CYS A 4 -10.86 10.86 -7.65
C CYS A 4 -9.99 11.16 -6.42
N VAL A 5 -9.54 12.41 -6.26
CA VAL A 5 -8.72 12.83 -5.11
C VAL A 5 -9.53 12.81 -3.82
N TYR A 6 -10.80 13.19 -3.86
CA TYR A 6 -11.67 13.20 -2.67
C TYR A 6 -11.95 11.79 -2.15
N PHE A 7 -12.22 10.83 -3.04
CA PHE A 7 -12.44 9.44 -2.64
C PHE A 7 -11.22 8.82 -1.97
N VAL A 8 -10.02 9.07 -2.51
CA VAL A 8 -8.78 8.57 -1.89
C VAL A 8 -8.59 9.14 -0.49
N ARG A 9 -8.83 10.44 -0.29
CA ARG A 9 -8.70 11.07 1.04
C ARG A 9 -9.70 10.52 2.04
N LEU A 10 -10.94 10.26 1.60
CA LEU A 10 -11.95 9.63 2.44
C LEU A 10 -11.49 8.23 2.89
N TYR A 11 -11.01 7.41 1.95
CA TYR A 11 -10.50 6.08 2.29
C TYR A 11 -9.26 6.14 3.19
N LEU A 12 -8.35 7.10 2.96
CA LEU A 12 -7.16 7.30 3.78
C LEU A 12 -7.51 7.64 5.23
N SER A 13 -8.45 8.58 5.42
CA SER A 13 -8.95 8.96 6.76
C SER A 13 -9.70 7.81 7.43
N ALA A 14 -10.50 7.06 6.68
CA ALA A 14 -11.20 5.90 7.22
C ALA A 14 -10.21 4.77 7.62
N ALA A 15 -9.16 4.55 6.82
CA ALA A 15 -8.13 3.54 7.05
C ALA A 15 -7.17 3.87 8.20
N GLU A 16 -7.19 5.11 8.71
CA GLU A 16 -6.46 5.51 9.92
C GLU A 16 -6.91 4.65 11.12
N PHE A 17 -8.20 4.38 11.21
CA PHE A 17 -8.78 3.53 12.25
C PHE A 17 -8.71 2.04 11.84
N PRO A 18 -8.02 1.18 12.61
CA PRO A 18 -7.86 -0.24 12.26
C PRO A 18 -9.18 -0.99 12.17
N ASP A 19 -10.17 -0.64 13.02
CA ASP A 19 -11.49 -1.28 13.05
C ASP A 19 -12.26 -1.11 11.72
N ASN A 20 -12.02 0.01 11.01
CA ASN A 20 -12.66 0.30 9.74
C ASN A 20 -12.02 -0.42 8.56
N ARG A 21 -10.79 -0.93 8.70
CA ARG A 21 -10.02 -1.51 7.58
C ARG A 21 -10.71 -2.74 6.99
N GLY A 22 -11.35 -3.55 7.83
CA GLY A 22 -12.14 -4.70 7.38
C GLY A 22 -13.35 -4.28 6.53
N LEU A 23 -14.12 -3.30 7.01
CA LEU A 23 -15.27 -2.75 6.28
C LEU A 23 -14.86 -2.10 4.96
N LEU A 24 -13.72 -1.39 4.94
CA LEU A 24 -13.17 -0.78 3.73
C LEU A 24 -12.80 -1.83 2.68
N VAL A 25 -12.16 -2.93 3.08
CA VAL A 25 -11.86 -4.05 2.18
C VAL A 25 -13.14 -4.64 1.62
N GLN A 26 -14.14 -4.88 2.47
CA GLN A 26 -15.45 -5.42 2.04
C GLN A 26 -16.18 -4.49 1.08
N ALA A 27 -16.08 -3.17 1.29
CA ALA A 27 -16.62 -2.15 0.40
C ALA A 27 -15.87 -2.02 -0.94
N GLY A 28 -14.79 -2.81 -1.15
CA GLY A 28 -13.99 -2.78 -2.37
C GLY A 28 -12.96 -1.66 -2.43
N ALA A 29 -12.65 -1.01 -1.31
CA ALA A 29 -11.68 0.09 -1.26
C ALA A 29 -10.29 -0.33 -1.76
N GLY A 30 -9.87 -1.59 -1.52
CA GLY A 30 -8.60 -2.11 -2.02
C GLY A 30 -8.51 -2.09 -3.55
N LYS A 31 -9.56 -2.52 -4.25
CA LYS A 31 -9.62 -2.47 -5.73
C LYS A 31 -9.68 -1.02 -6.22
N ALA A 32 -10.50 -0.18 -5.58
CA ALA A 32 -10.63 1.23 -5.96
C ALA A 32 -9.29 1.97 -5.81
N CYS A 33 -8.61 1.80 -4.68
CA CYS A 33 -7.32 2.44 -4.42
C CYS A 33 -6.21 1.93 -5.36
N LEU A 34 -6.24 0.65 -5.74
CA LEU A 34 -5.29 0.10 -6.72
C LEU A 34 -5.45 0.78 -8.08
N LEU A 35 -6.68 0.92 -8.57
CA LEU A 35 -6.96 1.66 -9.79
C LEU A 35 -6.55 3.13 -9.67
N LEU A 36 -6.86 3.79 -8.54
CA LEU A 36 -6.54 5.20 -8.30
C LEU A 36 -5.04 5.47 -8.11
N ALA A 37 -4.24 4.44 -7.79
CA ALA A 37 -2.79 4.53 -7.69
C ALA A 37 -2.12 4.46 -9.08
N PHE A 38 -2.67 3.67 -10.00
CA PHE A 38 -2.14 3.55 -11.38
C PHE A 38 -2.74 4.56 -12.35
N ASP A 39 -4.00 4.94 -12.15
CA ASP A 39 -4.74 5.81 -13.05
C ASP A 39 -4.56 7.29 -12.68
N SER A 40 -4.81 8.15 -13.67
CA SER A 40 -4.55 9.59 -13.82
C SER A 40 -4.91 10.49 -12.62
N ASN A 41 -4.21 10.30 -11.51
CA ASN A 41 -4.29 11.10 -10.30
C ASN A 41 -3.10 12.07 -10.24
N THR A 42 -3.25 13.15 -9.46
CA THR A 42 -2.09 13.96 -9.10
C THR A 42 -1.12 13.13 -8.25
N GLN A 43 0.17 13.48 -8.24
CA GLN A 43 1.19 12.77 -7.45
C GLN A 43 0.76 12.59 -5.97
N LYS A 44 0.11 13.60 -5.39
CA LYS A 44 -0.47 13.55 -4.04
C LYS A 44 -1.60 12.51 -3.91
N GLY A 45 -2.46 12.40 -4.92
CA GLY A 45 -3.54 11.39 -4.96
C GLY A 45 -3.00 9.97 -5.08
N GLN A 46 -1.97 9.76 -5.89
CA GLN A 46 -1.29 8.46 -6.02
C GLN A 46 -0.62 8.05 -4.70
N CYS A 47 0.10 8.98 -4.04
CA CYS A 47 0.71 8.73 -2.73
C CYS A 47 -0.35 8.41 -1.66
N ALA A 48 -1.46 9.16 -1.61
CA ALA A 48 -2.53 8.89 -0.66
C ALA A 48 -3.23 7.54 -0.92
N ALA A 49 -3.38 7.14 -2.18
CA ALA A 49 -3.92 5.84 -2.56
C ALA A 49 -2.96 4.71 -2.15
N ALA A 50 -1.67 4.86 -2.44
CA ALA A 50 -0.63 3.94 -2.02
C ALA A 50 -0.59 3.81 -0.48
N GLN A 51 -0.70 4.92 0.25
CA GLN A 51 -0.70 4.90 1.72
C GLN A 51 -1.94 4.20 2.29
N THR A 52 -3.10 4.40 1.64
CA THR A 52 -4.32 3.67 1.99
C THR A 52 -4.13 2.16 1.77
N LEU A 53 -3.58 1.77 0.62
CA LEU A 53 -3.24 0.37 0.33
C LEU A 53 -2.27 -0.21 1.34
N ALA A 54 -1.24 0.55 1.74
CA ALA A 54 -0.29 0.14 2.77
C ALA A 54 -1.00 -0.13 4.10
N ARG A 55 -1.85 0.80 4.58
CA ARG A 55 -2.60 0.63 5.83
C ARG A 55 -3.53 -0.58 5.82
N LEU A 56 -4.21 -0.84 4.71
CA LEU A 56 -5.03 -2.04 4.55
C LEU A 56 -4.15 -3.30 4.58
N ALA A 57 -3.02 -3.28 3.87
CA ALA A 57 -2.08 -4.40 3.81
C ALA A 57 -1.34 -4.66 5.13
N ILE A 58 -1.24 -3.71 6.06
CA ILE A 58 -0.60 -3.94 7.37
C ILE A 58 -1.46 -4.85 8.25
N SER A 59 -2.78 -4.63 8.29
CA SER A 59 -3.66 -5.29 9.28
C SER A 59 -4.52 -6.41 8.72
N MET A 60 -4.84 -6.36 7.43
CA MET A 60 -5.70 -7.36 6.79
C MET A 60 -4.86 -8.48 6.19
N ASP A 61 -5.37 -9.71 6.22
CA ASP A 61 -4.81 -10.80 5.43
C ASP A 61 -4.84 -10.39 3.94
N PRO A 62 -3.68 -10.27 3.26
CA PRO A 62 -3.65 -9.84 1.88
C PRO A 62 -4.34 -10.81 0.91
N ARG A 63 -4.52 -12.08 1.28
CA ARG A 63 -5.31 -13.05 0.49
C ARG A 63 -6.79 -12.67 0.46
N VAL A 64 -7.28 -12.04 1.53
CA VAL A 64 -8.64 -11.53 1.65
C VAL A 64 -8.74 -10.12 1.07
N ALA A 65 -7.78 -9.25 1.39
CA ALA A 65 -7.80 -7.85 0.96
C ALA A 65 -7.51 -7.67 -0.54
N PHE A 66 -6.61 -8.49 -1.09
CA PHE A 66 -6.12 -8.37 -2.47
C PHE A 66 -6.07 -9.76 -3.14
N PRO A 67 -7.23 -10.38 -3.44
CA PRO A 67 -7.27 -11.73 -3.96
C PRO A 67 -6.59 -11.84 -5.34
N GLY A 68 -5.87 -12.95 -5.55
CA GLY A 68 -5.19 -13.28 -6.81
C GLY A 68 -3.95 -12.43 -7.10
N GLN A 69 -3.80 -12.02 -8.37
CA GLN A 69 -2.66 -11.21 -8.84
C GLN A 69 -2.62 -9.79 -8.27
N ARG A 70 -3.74 -9.31 -7.70
CA ARG A 70 -3.82 -7.96 -7.13
C ARG A 70 -2.83 -7.72 -5.99
N SER A 71 -2.47 -8.77 -5.25
CA SER A 71 -1.44 -8.72 -4.21
C SER A 71 -0.04 -8.38 -4.73
N LEU A 72 0.25 -8.67 -6.00
CA LEU A 72 1.50 -8.30 -6.67
C LEU A 72 1.41 -6.90 -7.26
N GLU A 73 0.23 -6.52 -7.77
CA GLU A 73 -0.01 -5.18 -8.31
C GLU A 73 0.09 -4.10 -7.22
N THR A 74 -0.34 -4.39 -5.98
CA THR A 74 -0.23 -3.45 -4.83
C THR A 74 1.21 -3.14 -4.43
N VAL A 75 2.17 -4.00 -4.77
CA VAL A 75 3.59 -3.83 -4.40
C VAL A 75 4.16 -2.57 -5.04
N ARG A 76 3.87 -2.33 -6.32
CA ARG A 76 4.44 -1.20 -7.07
C ARG A 76 4.02 0.16 -6.50
N PRO A 77 2.73 0.42 -6.21
CA PRO A 77 2.30 1.62 -5.48
C PRO A 77 2.95 1.75 -4.10
N ILE A 78 3.05 0.66 -3.33
CA ILE A 78 3.63 0.71 -1.98
C ILE A 78 5.13 1.04 -2.02
N LEU A 79 5.87 0.54 -3.02
CA LEU A 79 7.27 0.89 -3.22
C LEU A 79 7.49 2.37 -3.53
N GLN A 80 6.52 3.04 -4.18
CA GLN A 80 6.62 4.49 -4.44
C GLN A 80 6.65 5.32 -3.16
N LEU A 81 6.06 4.81 -2.07
CA LEU A 81 6.10 5.47 -0.76
C LEU A 81 7.48 5.43 -0.11
N LEU A 82 8.43 4.64 -0.61
CA LEU A 82 9.80 4.60 -0.08
C LEU A 82 10.72 5.66 -0.70
N ALA A 83 10.19 6.52 -1.58
CA ALA A 83 10.94 7.63 -2.15
C ALA A 83 11.37 8.63 -1.06
N ALA A 84 12.53 9.27 -1.24
CA ALA A 84 13.07 10.25 -0.29
C ALA A 84 12.17 11.49 -0.09
N GLU A 85 11.26 11.73 -1.03
CA GLU A 85 10.28 12.83 -1.00
C GLU A 85 9.06 12.52 -0.10
N CYS A 86 8.87 11.26 0.29
CA CYS A 86 7.78 10.83 1.15
C CYS A 86 8.11 11.05 2.64
N THR A 87 7.07 11.12 3.46
CA THR A 87 7.22 11.34 4.90
C THR A 87 7.74 10.08 5.60
N GLY A 88 8.48 10.22 6.70
CA GLY A 88 8.99 9.06 7.46
C GLY A 88 7.89 8.09 7.91
N LEU A 89 6.68 8.59 8.20
CA LEU A 89 5.53 7.75 8.53
C LEU A 89 5.06 6.90 7.34
N GLN A 90 5.02 7.48 6.13
CA GLN A 90 4.67 6.76 4.91
C GLN A 90 5.67 5.64 4.63
N ASN A 91 6.97 5.91 4.79
CA ASN A 91 8.02 4.91 4.59
C ASN A 91 7.88 3.77 5.61
N PHE A 92 7.64 4.10 6.87
CA PHE A 92 7.43 3.11 7.93
C PHE A 92 6.20 2.22 7.66
N GLU A 93 5.05 2.82 7.34
CA GLU A 93 3.83 2.08 6.99
C GLU A 93 4.03 1.21 5.74
N ALA A 94 4.75 1.72 4.73
CA ALA A 94 5.07 0.96 3.52
C ALA A 94 5.94 -0.26 3.81
N LEU A 95 6.97 -0.15 4.66
CA LEU A 95 7.81 -1.28 5.06
C LEU A 95 7.03 -2.35 5.82
N LEU A 96 6.15 -1.95 6.74
CA LEU A 96 5.26 -2.89 7.45
C LEU A 96 4.33 -3.62 6.48
N ALA A 97 3.73 -2.89 5.54
CA ALA A 97 2.86 -3.46 4.52
C ALA A 97 3.61 -4.46 3.62
N LEU A 98 4.80 -4.12 3.15
CA LEU A 98 5.63 -4.98 2.33
C LEU A 98 6.08 -6.23 3.09
N THR A 99 6.38 -6.10 4.39
CA THR A 99 6.73 -7.24 5.24
C THR A 99 5.54 -8.19 5.38
N ASN A 100 4.33 -7.66 5.57
CA ASN A 100 3.12 -8.50 5.61
C ASN A 100 2.87 -9.19 4.26
N LEU A 101 3.03 -8.47 3.14
CA LEU A 101 2.92 -9.07 1.79
C LEU A 101 4.00 -10.12 1.51
N ALA A 102 5.23 -9.91 1.97
CA ALA A 102 6.34 -10.86 1.80
C ALA A 102 6.22 -12.10 2.71
N SER A 103 5.33 -12.07 3.70
CA SER A 103 4.96 -13.23 4.50
C SER A 103 4.06 -14.22 3.75
N LEU A 104 3.45 -13.78 2.63
CA LEU A 104 2.69 -14.64 1.73
C LEU A 104 3.61 -15.56 0.91
N ASP A 105 2.98 -16.52 0.22
CA ASP A 105 3.54 -17.65 -0.54
C ASP A 105 4.85 -17.42 -1.32
N ASN A 106 5.46 -18.51 -1.80
CA ASN A 106 6.75 -18.50 -2.52
C ASN A 106 6.83 -17.56 -3.73
N THR A 107 5.70 -17.11 -4.30
CA THR A 107 5.65 -16.11 -5.38
C THR A 107 6.19 -14.74 -4.94
N HIS A 108 6.03 -14.38 -3.66
CA HIS A 108 6.56 -13.15 -3.06
C HIS A 108 8.01 -13.32 -2.54
N ARG A 109 8.67 -14.46 -2.81
CA ARG A 109 10.05 -14.72 -2.35
C ARG A 109 11.07 -13.72 -2.92
N TYR A 110 10.83 -13.19 -4.11
CA TYR A 110 11.65 -12.11 -4.69
C TYR A 110 11.50 -10.77 -3.93
N LEU A 111 10.31 -10.50 -3.37
CA LEU A 111 10.11 -9.34 -2.49
C LEU A 111 10.89 -9.47 -1.19
N ARG A 112 11.03 -10.70 -0.67
CA ARG A 112 11.88 -11.00 0.49
C ARG A 112 13.35 -10.64 0.24
N PHE A 113 13.87 -10.93 -0.95
CA PHE A 113 15.22 -10.52 -1.37
C PHE A 113 15.32 -9.01 -1.59
N LEU A 114 14.30 -8.37 -2.17
CA LEU A 114 14.28 -6.92 -2.39
C LEU A 114 14.20 -6.14 -1.05
N LEU A 115 13.43 -6.63 -0.09
CA LEU A 115 13.34 -6.09 1.27
C LEU A 115 14.67 -6.21 2.00
N LEU A 116 15.38 -7.34 1.88
CA LEU A 116 16.73 -7.47 2.44
C LEU A 116 17.69 -6.44 1.84
N LEU A 117 17.68 -6.25 0.52
CA LEU A 117 18.51 -5.22 -0.12
C LEU A 117 18.15 -3.79 0.30
N PHE A 118 16.86 -3.49 0.49
CA PHE A 118 16.43 -2.16 0.93
C PHE A 118 16.73 -1.92 2.42
N VAL A 119 16.40 -2.86 3.32
CA VAL A 119 16.65 -2.73 4.76
C VAL A 119 18.15 -2.66 5.07
N PHE A 120 18.98 -3.44 4.38
CA PHE A 120 20.44 -3.37 4.57
C PHE A 120 21.09 -2.22 3.78
N GLY A 121 20.52 -1.80 2.65
CA GLY A 121 21.09 -0.75 1.80
C GLY A 121 20.80 0.68 2.28
N THR A 122 19.68 0.93 2.97
CA THR A 122 19.32 2.29 3.43
C THR A 122 19.80 2.62 4.85
N ILE A 123 20.36 1.67 5.59
CA ILE A 123 21.00 1.90 6.91
C ILE A 123 22.43 2.48 6.79
N SER A 124 22.97 2.64 5.57
CA SER A 124 24.30 3.25 5.32
C SER A 124 24.27 4.72 4.91
N ILE A 125 23.30 5.52 5.37
CA ILE A 125 23.36 7.00 5.34
C ILE A 125 23.04 7.54 6.73
#